data_AF-A0AAW1YL33-F1
#
_entry.id   AF-A0AAW1YL33-F1
#
_cell.length_a   1.000
_cell.length_b   1.000
_cell.length_c   1.000
_cell.angle_alpha   90.00
_cell.angle_beta   90.00
_cell.angle_gamma   90.00
#
_symmetry.space_group_name_H-M   'P 1'
#
loop_
_entity.id
_entity.type
_entity.pdbx_description
1 polymer ?
#
loop_
_entity_poly.entity_id
_entity_poly.type
_entity_poly.pdbx_seq_one_letter_code
_entity_poly.pdbx_strand_id
1 'polypeptide(L)'
;MSEAIKSSAEEGQAVNAYGWAARDSSGILSPFHFTRRITGSNDISIKILYCGICHTDLHFVKDEVGMTIYPIVPGYVRNSVVSII
;
A
#
# COMPACT_ATOMS: atom_id res chain seq x y z
N MET A 1 -6.62 34.82 -30.27
CA MET A 1 -7.44 33.71 -30.77
C MET A 1 -6.79 32.43 -30.27
N SER A 2 -7.37 31.89 -29.20
CA SER A 2 -7.32 30.49 -28.78
C SER A 2 -6.05 29.95 -28.13
N GLU A 3 -6.15 29.87 -26.81
CA GLU A 3 -5.47 28.96 -25.90
C GLU A 3 -5.37 27.51 -26.39
N ALA A 4 -4.29 26.85 -25.96
CA ALA A 4 -4.38 25.50 -25.42
C ALA A 4 -3.29 25.31 -24.36
N ILE A 5 -3.53 25.87 -23.18
CA ILE A 5 -2.98 25.34 -21.94
C ILE A 5 -3.58 23.95 -21.77
N LYS A 6 -2.76 22.90 -21.86
CA LYS A 6 -3.10 21.60 -21.28
C LYS A 6 -2.04 21.26 -20.25
N SER A 7 -2.37 21.67 -19.02
CA SER A 7 -2.18 20.93 -17.77
C SER A 7 -0.85 20.19 -17.65
N SER A 8 0.14 20.89 -17.13
CA SER A 8 1.16 20.30 -16.26
C SER A 8 0.48 19.67 -15.04
N ALA A 9 -0.07 18.46 -15.20
CA ALA A 9 -0.24 17.57 -14.08
C ALA A 9 1.16 17.18 -13.66
N GLU A 10 1.57 17.61 -12.47
CA GLU A 10 2.85 17.28 -11.88
C GLU A 10 3.10 15.77 -11.98
N GLU A 11 4.13 15.37 -12.73
CA GLU A 11 4.72 14.03 -12.64
C GLU A 11 5.39 13.89 -11.26
N GLY A 12 4.58 13.76 -10.22
CA GLY A 12 5.04 13.49 -8.87
C GLY A 12 5.63 12.08 -8.82
N GLN A 13 6.96 11.98 -8.80
CA GLN A 13 7.70 10.72 -8.85
C GLN A 13 7.19 9.73 -7.79
N ALA A 14 6.67 8.59 -8.25
CA ALA A 14 6.18 7.53 -7.38
C ALA A 14 7.33 6.96 -6.52
N VAL A 15 7.09 6.78 -5.23
CA VAL A 15 8.08 6.29 -4.28
C VAL A 15 8.07 4.77 -4.29
N ASN A 16 9.21 4.15 -4.59
CA ASN A 16 9.34 2.69 -4.52
C ASN A 16 9.22 2.22 -3.06
N ALA A 17 8.45 1.16 -2.87
CA ALA A 17 8.21 0.51 -1.60
C ALA A 17 8.37 -1.01 -1.78
N TYR A 18 9.03 -1.64 -0.83
CA TYR A 18 9.10 -3.10 -0.75
C TYR A 18 8.04 -3.62 0.22
N GLY A 19 7.83 -4.92 0.34
CA GLY A 19 6.86 -5.48 1.28
C GLY A 19 6.61 -6.97 1.10
N TRP A 20 5.72 -7.52 1.91
CA TRP A 20 5.26 -8.90 1.80
C TRP A 20 3.77 -8.90 1.54
N ALA A 21 3.35 -9.56 0.47
CA ALA A 21 1.96 -9.62 0.06
C ALA A 21 1.50 -11.06 -0.13
N ALA A 22 0.24 -11.32 0.23
CA ALA A 22 -0.48 -12.50 -0.23
C ALA A 22 -1.03 -12.22 -1.63
N ARG A 23 -1.01 -13.24 -2.48
CA ARG A 23 -1.49 -13.15 -3.88
C ARG A 23 -2.77 -13.94 -4.12
N ASP A 24 -3.14 -14.78 -3.16
CA ASP A 24 -4.31 -15.64 -3.18
C ASP A 24 -4.73 -15.98 -1.74
N SER A 25 -5.86 -16.68 -1.61
CA SER A 25 -6.46 -17.10 -0.34
C SER A 25 -5.71 -18.22 0.40
N SER A 26 -4.59 -18.73 -0.13
CA SER A 26 -3.72 -19.63 0.66
C SER A 26 -3.14 -18.92 1.87
N GLY A 27 -3.05 -17.59 1.80
CA GLY A 27 -2.48 -16.75 2.83
C GLY A 27 -0.95 -16.81 2.93
N ILE A 28 -0.28 -17.35 1.90
CA ILE A 28 1.18 -17.37 1.82
C ILE A 28 1.67 -15.98 1.42
N LEU A 29 2.47 -15.38 2.30
CA LEU A 29 3.11 -14.10 2.04
C LEU A 29 4.39 -14.29 1.23
N SER A 30 4.58 -13.46 0.21
CA SER A 30 5.77 -13.44 -0.64
C SER A 30 6.29 -12.01 -0.83
N PRO A 31 7.60 -11.82 -1.08
CA PRO A 31 8.16 -10.53 -1.48
C PRO A 31 7.35 -9.83 -2.58
N PHE A 32 7.05 -8.56 -2.35
CA PHE A 32 6.25 -7.74 -3.24
C PHE A 32 6.82 -6.32 -3.31
N HIS A 33 7.08 -5.85 -4.54
CA HIS A 33 7.50 -4.49 -4.80
C HIS A 33 6.31 -3.70 -5.34
N PHE A 34 6.09 -2.51 -4.80
CA PHE A 34 5.02 -1.63 -5.22
C PHE A 34 5.46 -0.17 -5.15
N THR A 35 4.64 0.73 -5.66
CA THR A 35 4.91 2.16 -5.63
C THR A 35 3.86 2.88 -4.80
N ARG A 36 4.26 3.94 -4.12
CA ARG A 36 3.38 4.86 -3.39
C ARG A 36 3.35 6.24 -4.04
N ARG A 37 2.29 6.98 -3.75
CA ARG A 37 2.21 8.40 -4.13
C ARG A 37 3.32 9.21 -3.46
N ILE A 38 3.69 10.31 -4.10
CA ILE A 38 4.56 11.31 -3.49
C ILE A 38 3.90 11.86 -2.21
N THR A 39 4.72 12.16 -1.21
CA THR A 39 4.25 12.81 0.02
C THR A 39 3.84 14.25 -0.30
N GLY A 40 2.53 14.52 -0.29
CA GLY A 40 2.00 15.87 -0.41
C GLY A 40 2.25 16.72 0.85
N SER A 41 1.89 18.00 0.81
CA SER A 41 2.10 18.94 1.92
C SER A 41 1.42 18.54 3.23
N ASN A 42 0.38 17.70 3.15
CA ASN A 42 -0.38 17.20 4.30
C ASN A 42 -0.16 15.71 4.55
N ASP A 43 0.74 15.05 3.81
CA ASP A 43 1.07 13.64 4.00
C ASP A 43 2.29 13.51 4.93
N ILE A 44 2.34 12.39 5.67
CA ILE A 44 3.50 12.02 6.49
C ILE A 44 4.06 10.72 5.96
N SER A 45 5.36 10.72 5.63
CA SER A 45 6.10 9.49 5.31
C SER A 45 6.80 8.97 6.57
N ILE A 46 6.59 7.70 6.89
CA ILE A 46 7.14 7.05 8.08
C ILE A 46 7.93 5.82 7.65
N LYS A 47 9.17 5.71 8.13
CA LYS A 47 9.96 4.48 8.03
C LYS A 47 9.51 3.51 9.12
N ILE A 48 9.11 2.32 8.72
CA ILE A 48 8.59 1.31 9.63
C ILE A 48 9.73 0.41 10.09
N LEU A 49 9.94 0.39 11.41
CA LEU A 49 10.96 -0.46 12.04
C LEU A 49 10.35 -1.78 12.51
N TYR A 50 9.10 -1.73 13.00
CA TYR A 50 8.39 -2.87 13.54
C TYR A 50 6.91 -2.79 13.15
N CYS A 51 6.32 -3.92 12.79
CA CYS A 51 4.88 -4.06 12.54
C CYS A 51 4.38 -5.25 13.36
N GLY A 52 3.38 -5.02 14.20
CA GLY A 52 2.72 -6.09 14.95
C GLY A 52 1.74 -6.84 14.06
N ILE A 53 1.66 -8.16 14.22
CA ILE A 53 0.70 -9.02 13.50
C ILE A 53 -0.47 -9.30 14.43
N CYS A 54 -1.69 -9.08 13.95
CA CYS A 54 -2.93 -9.36 14.67
C CYS A 54 -3.68 -10.55 14.05
N HIS A 55 -4.58 -11.16 14.81
CA HIS A 55 -5.48 -12.21 14.32
C HIS A 55 -6.32 -11.74 13.12
N THR A 56 -6.68 -10.45 13.10
CA THR A 56 -7.43 -9.85 12.00
C THR A 56 -6.66 -9.90 10.67
N ASP A 57 -5.34 -9.79 10.69
CA ASP A 57 -4.53 -9.87 9.47
C ASP A 57 -4.66 -11.27 8.83
N LEU A 58 -4.76 -12.33 9.64
CA LEU A 58 -4.94 -13.70 9.13
C LEU A 58 -6.27 -13.88 8.41
N HIS A 59 -7.36 -13.34 8.97
CA HIS A 59 -8.69 -13.41 8.36
C HIS A 59 -8.72 -12.72 7.00
N PHE A 60 -8.03 -11.58 6.86
CA PHE A 60 -7.93 -10.88 5.59
C PHE A 60 -7.00 -11.61 4.61
N VAL A 61 -5.85 -12.07 5.06
CA VAL A 61 -4.87 -12.77 4.19
C VAL A 61 -5.42 -14.09 3.61
N LYS A 62 -6.37 -14.73 4.30
CA LYS A 62 -7.04 -15.96 3.84
C LYS A 62 -8.41 -15.73 3.18
N ASP A 63 -8.83 -14.47 3.06
CA ASP A 63 -10.17 -14.11 2.59
C ASP A 63 -11.34 -14.78 3.32
N GLU A 64 -11.21 -15.01 4.62
CA GLU A 64 -12.28 -15.62 5.43
C GLU A 64 -13.51 -14.71 5.57
N VAL A 65 -13.35 -13.41 5.27
CA VAL A 65 -14.41 -12.40 5.28
C VAL A 65 -14.98 -12.16 3.86
N GLY A 66 -14.39 -12.73 2.81
CA GLY A 66 -14.86 -12.63 1.42
C GLY A 66 -14.77 -11.22 0.81
N MET A 67 -13.92 -10.36 1.35
CA MET A 67 -13.74 -8.95 0.93
C MET A 67 -12.29 -8.62 0.55
N THR A 68 -11.44 -9.62 0.40
CA THR A 68 -10.00 -9.41 0.19
C THR A 68 -9.69 -9.21 -1.27
N ILE A 69 -9.02 -8.10 -1.58
CA ILE A 69 -8.51 -7.81 -2.91
C ILE A 69 -7.02 -8.12 -2.93
N TYR A 70 -6.63 -9.08 -3.77
CA TYR A 70 -5.24 -9.45 -3.97
C TYR A 70 -4.60 -8.61 -5.09
N PRO A 71 -3.29 -8.27 -5.00
CA PRO A 71 -2.37 -8.59 -3.90
C PRO A 71 -2.61 -7.72 -2.66
N ILE A 72 -2.66 -8.37 -1.48
CA ILE A 72 -2.85 -7.68 -0.19
C ILE A 72 -1.54 -7.67 0.60
N VAL A 73 -1.12 -6.49 1.04
CA VAL A 73 -0.05 -6.30 2.02
C VAL A 73 -0.71 -6.10 3.39
N PRO A 74 -0.73 -7.12 4.29
CA PRO A 74 -1.32 -6.98 5.62
C PRO A 74 -0.49 -6.04 6.51
N GLY A 75 -1.14 -5.46 7.53
CA GLY A 75 -0.53 -4.44 8.40
C GLY A 75 -1.53 -3.47 9.03
N TYR A 76 -2.76 -3.92 9.26
CA TYR A 76 -3.88 -3.05 9.64
C TYR A 76 -4.03 -2.92 11.16
N VAL A 77 -3.41 -1.88 11.75
CA VAL A 77 -4.06 -1.15 12.85
C VAL A 77 -4.89 -0.07 12.19
N ARG A 78 -6.23 -0.23 12.23
CA ARG A 78 -7.27 0.70 11.73
C ARG A 78 -6.71 2.08 11.35
N ASN A 79 -6.43 2.25 10.05
CA ASN A 79 -6.04 3.52 9.40
C ASN A 79 -4.54 3.87 9.33
N SER A 80 -3.61 2.94 9.51
CA SER A 80 -2.19 3.21 9.21
C SER A 80 -1.78 2.62 7.87
N VAL A 81 -1.47 3.48 6.91
CA VAL A 81 -0.88 3.09 5.62
C VAL A 81 0.58 2.71 5.88
N VAL A 82 0.82 1.49 6.35
CA VAL A 82 2.16 0.97 6.68
C VAL A 82 3.03 0.96 5.42
N SER A 83 4.03 1.86 5.33
CA SER A 83 5.04 1.92 4.26
C SER A 83 6.24 1.07 4.66
N ILE A 84 6.51 0.02 3.90
CA ILE A 84 7.83 -0.62 3.92
C ILE A 84 8.67 0.13 2.88
N ILE A 85 9.88 0.52 3.27
CA ILE A 85 10.95 0.98 2.39
C ILE A 85 11.55 -0.24 1.68
#